data_AF-A0A450SXR7-F1
#
_entry.id   AF-A0A450SXR7-F1
#
_cell.length_a   1.000
_cell.length_b   1.000
_cell.length_c   1.000
_cell.angle_alpha   90.00
_cell.angle_beta   90.00
_cell.angle_gamma   90.00
#
_symmetry.space_group_name_H-M   'P 1'
#
loop_
_entity.id
_entity.type
_entity.pdbx_description
1 polymer ?
#
loop_
_entity_poly.entity_id
_entity_poly.type
_entity_poly.pdbx_seq_one_letter_code
_entity_poly.pdbx_strand_id
1 'polypeptide(L)' 'MFPHRIETTIAEKGVLHLESLPFESGDEVEITIHKQTAMPARRGKRTVGEYVGKIHMSDDFDASLPDSFWLDGPD' A
#
# COMPACT_ATOMS: atom_id res chain seq x y z
N MET A 1 -12.01 11.73 -22.33
CA MET A 1 -10.66 11.18 -22.62
C MET A 1 -10.50 9.94 -21.74
N PHE A 2 -10.27 8.77 -22.33
CA PHE A 2 -10.13 7.52 -21.57
C PHE A 2 -8.63 7.29 -21.31
N PRO A 3 -8.18 7.23 -20.05
CA PRO A 3 -6.78 6.95 -19.78
C PRO A 3 -6.46 5.51 -20.19
N HIS A 4 -5.43 5.34 -21.01
CA HIS A 4 -4.90 4.03 -21.33
C HIS A 4 -3.83 3.66 -20.31
N ARG A 5 -4.08 2.58 -19.55
CA ARG A 5 -3.15 2.07 -18.54
C ARG A 5 -2.42 0.87 -19.09
N ILE A 6 -1.10 0.98 -19.20
CA ILE A 6 -0.21 -0.11 -19.59
C ILE A 6 0.64 -0.46 -18.37
N GLU A 7 0.62 -1.73 -17.97
CA GLU A 7 1.45 -2.25 -16.89
C GLU A 7 2.62 -3.02 -17.49
N THR A 8 3.83 -2.65 -17.11
CA THR A 8 5.05 -3.32 -17.56
C THR A 8 6.14 -3.19 -16.49
N THR A 9 7.15 -4.06 -16.56
CA THR A 9 8.31 -4.05 -15.67
C THR A 9 9.51 -3.42 -16.38
N ILE A 10 10.27 -2.62 -15.64
CA ILE A 10 11.53 -2.05 -16.13
C ILE A 10 12.51 -3.20 -16.37
N ALA A 11 13.03 -3.30 -17.60
CA ALA A 11 14.00 -4.31 -18.01
C ALA A 11 15.41 -4.00 -17.43
N GLU A 12 16.36 -4.90 -17.66
CA GLU A 12 17.74 -4.69 -17.22
C GLU A 12 18.31 -3.36 -17.73
N LYS A 13 19.08 -2.67 -16.86
CA LYS A 13 19.65 -1.34 -17.08
C LYS A 13 18.66 -0.16 -17.08
N GLY A 14 17.42 -0.36 -16.63
CA GLY A 14 16.49 0.76 -16.44
C GLY A 14 15.73 1.18 -17.69
N VAL A 15 15.71 0.35 -18.73
CA VAL A 15 15.02 0.66 -20.00
C VAL A 15 13.58 0.15 -19.95
N LEU A 16 12.64 0.97 -20.43
CA LEU A 16 11.23 0.63 -20.57
C LEU A 16 10.88 0.51 -22.06
N HIS A 17 10.47 -0.68 -22.50
CA HIS A 17 9.96 -0.90 -23.85
C HIS A 17 8.43 -0.89 -23.81
N LEU A 18 7.81 0.02 -24.56
CA LEU A 18 6.37 0.10 -24.74
C LEU A 18 6.04 -0.34 -26.17
N GLU A 19 5.31 -1.45 -26.30
CA GLU A 19 4.90 -2.01 -27.59
C GLU A 19 3.37 -1.92 -27.74
N SER A 20 2.90 -1.90 -28.99
CA SER A 20 1.46 -1.91 -29.32
C SER A 20 0.63 -0.77 -28.68
N LEU A 21 1.19 0.43 -28.63
CA LEU A 21 0.45 1.62 -28.19
C LEU A 21 -0.71 1.92 -29.16
N PRO A 22 -1.92 2.22 -28.66
CA PRO A 22 -3.09 2.53 -29.51
C PRO A 22 -3.10 4.01 -29.94
N PHE A 23 -1.94 4.53 -30.34
CA PHE A 23 -1.77 5.91 -30.78
C PHE A 23 -1.22 5.91 -32.22
N GLU A 24 -1.63 6.92 -32.99
CA GLU A 24 -1.25 7.06 -34.39
C GLU A 24 -0.17 8.13 -34.56
N SER A 25 0.44 8.18 -35.74
CA SER A 25 1.44 9.20 -36.06
C SER A 25 0.80 10.60 -36.05
N GLY A 26 1.33 11.48 -35.20
CA GLY A 26 0.86 12.86 -35.06
C GLY A 26 0.03 13.12 -33.81
N ASP A 27 -0.28 12.09 -33.03
CA ASP A 27 -0.95 12.24 -31.74
C ASP A 27 -0.01 12.87 -30.70
N GLU A 28 -0.54 13.81 -29.92
CA GLU A 28 0.13 14.34 -28.74
C GLU A 28 -0.16 13.42 -27.55
N VAL A 29 0.89 12.87 -26.94
CA VAL A 29 0.78 11.88 -25.87
C VAL A 29 1.53 12.34 -24.62
N GLU A 30 0.86 12.28 -23.47
CA GLU A 30 1.45 12.51 -22.15
C GLU A 30 1.71 11.17 -21.45
N ILE A 31 2.92 10.95 -20.93
CA ILE A 31 3.31 9.72 -20.24
C ILE A 31 3.66 10.05 -18.78
N THR A 32 2.92 9.46 -17.84
CA THR A 32 3.16 9.61 -16.40
C THR A 32 3.65 8.31 -15.79
N ILE A 33 4.86 8.31 -15.21
CA ILE A 33 5.48 7.11 -14.61
C ILE A 33 5.37 7.17 -13.09
N HIS A 34 4.66 6.20 -12.50
CA HIS A 34 4.57 6.03 -11.05
C HIS A 34 5.36 4.79 -10.61
N LYS A 35 6.41 4.99 -9.82
CA LYS A 35 7.14 3.89 -9.19
C LYS A 35 6.27 3.24 -8.12
N GLN A 36 5.82 2.02 -8.37
CA GLN A 36 5.19 1.19 -7.35
C GLN A 36 6.26 0.37 -6.64
N THR A 37 6.54 0.72 -5.39
CA THR A 37 7.30 -0.17 -4.52
C THR A 37 6.38 -1.32 -4.15
N ALA A 38 6.73 -2.55 -4.57
CA ALA A 38 5.97 -3.73 -4.17
C ALA A 38 5.80 -3.70 -2.65
N MET A 39 4.55 -3.68 -2.17
CA MET A 39 4.29 -3.83 -0.75
C MET A 39 4.99 -5.11 -0.29
N PRO A 40 5.72 -5.10 0.85
CA PRO A 40 6.28 -6.33 1.38
C PRO A 40 5.18 -7.37 1.42
N ALA A 41 5.46 -8.56 0.88
CA ALA A 41 4.51 -9.66 0.83
C ALA A 41 3.79 -9.73 2.18
N ARG A 42 2.46 -9.64 2.15
CA ARG A 42 1.63 -9.70 3.36
C ARG A 42 2.16 -10.86 4.21
N ARG A 43 2.57 -10.55 5.45
CA ARG A 43 3.11 -11.51 6.44
C ARG A 43 2.42 -12.86 6.23
N GLY A 44 3.21 -13.90 5.97
CA GLY A 44 2.75 -15.21 5.53
C GLY A 44 1.56 -15.72 6.32
N LYS A 45 0.77 -16.61 5.71
CA LYS A 45 -0.43 -17.23 6.31
C LYS A 45 -0.12 -17.61 7.76
N ARG A 46 -0.72 -16.88 8.71
CA ARG A 46 -0.59 -17.17 10.14
C ARG A 46 -1.28 -18.49 10.41
N THR A 47 -0.69 -19.29 11.29
CA THR A 47 -1.29 -20.58 11.66
C THR A 47 -2.30 -20.34 12.78
N VAL A 48 -3.47 -20.97 12.69
CA VAL A 48 -4.45 -20.92 13.79
C VAL A 48 -3.78 -21.46 15.05
N GLY A 49 -3.77 -20.67 16.12
CA GLY A 49 -3.15 -21.03 17.39
C GLY A 49 -1.71 -20.54 17.62
N GLU A 50 -1.10 -19.83 16.67
CA GLU A 50 0.30 -19.34 16.76
C GLU A 50 0.60 -18.49 18.02
N TYR A 51 -0.43 -17.86 18.59
CA TYR A 51 -0.35 -16.93 19.71
C TYR A 51 -1.10 -17.40 20.97
N VAL A 52 -1.53 -18.67 21.05
CA VAL A 52 -2.14 -19.22 22.28
C VAL A 52 -1.16 -19.06 23.44
N GLY A 53 -1.63 -18.44 24.53
CA GLY A 53 -0.82 -18.17 25.73
C GLY A 53 0.25 -17.08 25.57
N LYS A 54 0.40 -16.48 24.39
CA LYS A 54 1.33 -15.36 24.14
C LYS A 54 0.67 -13.99 24.16
N ILE A 55 -0.66 -13.96 24.22
CA ILE A 55 -1.44 -12.72 24.36
C ILE A 55 -1.61 -12.48 25.86
N HIS A 56 -1.07 -11.37 26.33
CA HIS A 56 -1.26 -10.88 27.69
C HIS A 56 -2.03 -9.56 27.58
N MET A 57 -3.22 -9.51 28.20
CA MET A 57 -3.92 -8.26 28.46
C MET A 57 -3.39 -7.68 29.76
N SER A 58 -3.14 -6.38 29.80
CA SER A 58 -2.75 -5.70 31.03
C SER A 58 -3.91 -5.73 32.03
N ASP A 59 -3.57 -5.79 33.31
CA ASP A 59 -4.56 -5.88 34.41
C ASP A 59 -5.46 -4.62 34.51
N ASP A 60 -5.04 -3.52 33.87
CA ASP A 60 -5.73 -2.23 33.83
C ASP A 60 -6.60 -2.04 32.57
N PHE A 61 -6.76 -3.07 31.73
CA PHE A 61 -7.56 -2.96 30.51
C PHE A 61 -9.02 -2.56 30.77
N ASP A 62 -9.59 -3.08 31.86
CA ASP A 62 -10.96 -2.76 32.28
C ASP A 62 -11.04 -1.51 33.18
N ALA A 63 -9.91 -0.83 33.43
CA ALA A 63 -9.92 0.37 34.25
C ALA A 63 -10.62 1.52 33.52
N SER A 64 -11.40 2.30 34.26
CA SER A 64 -11.97 3.54 33.73
C SER A 64 -10.86 4.48 33.25
N LEU A 65 -10.98 4.96 32.02
CA LEU A 65 -10.08 5.99 31.49
C LEU A 65 -10.25 7.29 32.31
N PRO A 66 -9.17 8.03 32.59
CA PRO A 66 -9.25 9.28 33.33
C PRO A 66 -9.99 10.35 32.52
N ASP A 67 -10.64 11.30 33.20
CA ASP A 67 -11.41 12.38 32.54
C ASP A 67 -10.56 13.17 31.53
N SER A 68 -9.26 13.35 31.82
CA SER A 68 -8.32 14.02 30.91
C SER A 68 -8.17 13.33 29.55
N PHE A 69 -8.37 12.00 29.47
CA PHE A 69 -8.34 11.26 28.20
C PHE A 69 -9.43 11.74 27.22
N TRP A 70 -10.57 12.19 27.75
CA TRP A 70 -11.70 12.67 26.94
C TRP A 70 -11.65 14.16 26.66
N LEU A 71 -10.93 14.92 27.49
CA LEU A 71 -10.93 16.38 27.50
C LEU A 71 -9.75 17.00 26.73
N ASP A 72 -8.70 16.22 26.45
CA ASP A 72 -7.60 16.65 25.56
C ASP A 72 -8.02 16.52 24.08
N GLY A 73 -8.85 17.45 23.64
CA GLY A 73 -8.97 17.80 22.22
C GLY A 73 -7.75 18.61 21.76
N PRO A 74 -7.37 18.58 20.47
CA PRO A 74 -6.25 19.39 19.97
C PRO A 74 -6.57 20.88 20.10
N ASP A 75 -5.65 21.64 20.71
CA ASP A 75 -5.58 23.10 20.63
C ASP A 75 -5.39 23.60 19.19
#